data_AF-A0A538Q6Y9-F1
#
_entry.id   AF-A0A538Q6Y9-F1
#
_cell.length_a   1.000
_cell.length_b   1.000
_cell.length_c   1.000
_cell.angle_alpha   90.00
_cell.angle_beta   90.00
_cell.angle_gamma   90.00
#
_symmetry.space_group_name_H-M   'P 1'
#
loop_
_entity.id
_entity.type
_entity.pdbx_description
1 polymer ?
#
loop_
_entity_poly.entity_id
_entity_poly.type
_entity_poly.pdbx_seq_one_letter_code
_entity_poly.pdbx_strand_id
1 'polypeptide(L)'
;MRGVWTSYSARHAAQLIGLPESAIRSCIRDGLVGTPGTVPAQLTFRDLSALRTVKALVDAGLPLPRVRRELVRIQLTLPDGASLAELTIEARGGQVLVRGGQLDAPLCGQLALPFDFPAAEPGCGGDLRELPRPSEAAMPPAVAPATAEQWMARALHLEDRDPVAAIDAYRRSLRLRPDCTEAWINLGRMFAEAGDPTAARECFSSAVELDPGDATAHYNLGVIAQDACKEADAIAHYRRALEIDPRLAEAHYNLATLFDQSGDSRAAIRHINEYRKLTR
;
A
#
# COMPACT_ATOMS: atom_id res chain seq x y z
N MET A 1 14.07 -3.80 -23.17
CA MET A 1 13.08 -4.77 -23.71
C MET A 1 11.69 -4.18 -23.47
N ARG A 2 10.88 -4.05 -24.52
CA ARG A 2 9.56 -3.37 -24.46
C ARG A 2 8.56 -4.30 -23.77
N GLY A 3 7.97 -3.85 -22.65
CA GLY A 3 6.95 -4.59 -21.93
C GLY A 3 5.73 -4.85 -22.81
N VAL A 4 5.25 -6.09 -22.80
CA VAL A 4 4.05 -6.52 -23.50
C VAL A 4 2.85 -5.88 -22.80
N TRP A 5 2.29 -4.82 -23.38
CA TRP A 5 1.00 -4.28 -22.93
C TRP A 5 -0.09 -5.28 -23.35
N THR A 6 -0.54 -6.13 -22.44
CA THR A 6 -1.74 -6.95 -22.68
C THR A 6 -2.97 -6.05 -22.61
N SER A 7 -3.44 -5.60 -23.76
CA SER A 7 -4.72 -4.91 -23.88
C SER A 7 -5.85 -5.89 -24.19
N TYR A 8 -7.02 -5.63 -23.61
CA TYR A 8 -8.21 -6.46 -23.76
C TYR A 8 -9.28 -5.73 -24.56
N SER A 9 -9.89 -6.42 -25.52
CA SER A 9 -11.08 -5.93 -26.20
C SER A 9 -12.30 -6.07 -25.29
N ALA A 10 -13.37 -5.30 -25.54
CA ALA A 10 -14.63 -5.44 -24.81
C ALA A 10 -15.19 -6.88 -24.88
N ARG A 11 -15.01 -7.55 -26.03
CA ARG A 11 -15.41 -8.94 -26.23
C ARG A 11 -14.58 -9.92 -25.38
N HIS A 12 -13.26 -9.75 -25.33
CA HIS A 12 -12.40 -10.60 -24.48
C HIS A 12 -12.66 -10.35 -23.00
N ALA A 13 -12.86 -9.09 -22.59
CA ALA A 13 -13.23 -8.76 -21.22
C ALA A 13 -14.59 -9.38 -20.84
N ALA A 14 -15.56 -9.42 -21.75
CA ALA A 14 -16.87 -10.06 -21.51
C ALA A 14 -16.73 -11.55 -21.18
N GLN A 15 -15.87 -12.25 -21.92
CA GLN A 15 -15.60 -13.67 -21.71
C GLN A 15 -14.87 -13.92 -20.37
N LEU A 16 -13.91 -13.07 -20.01
CA LEU A 16 -13.11 -13.22 -18.78
C LEU A 16 -13.89 -12.88 -17.51
N ILE A 17 -14.77 -11.88 -17.58
CA ILE A 17 -15.50 -11.36 -16.42
C ILE A 17 -16.86 -12.05 -16.28
N GLY A 18 -17.46 -12.53 -17.37
CA GLY A 18 -18.82 -13.08 -17.36
C GLY A 18 -19.90 -11.99 -17.26
N LEU A 19 -19.61 -10.78 -17.77
CA LEU A 19 -20.59 -9.71 -18.01
C LEU A 19 -20.94 -9.66 -19.50
N PRO A 20 -22.18 -9.31 -19.89
CA PRO A 20 -22.53 -9.19 -21.30
C PRO A 20 -21.71 -8.07 -21.96
N GLU A 21 -21.32 -8.25 -23.23
CA GLU A 21 -20.48 -7.28 -23.95
C GLU A 21 -21.13 -5.88 -24.00
N SER A 22 -22.46 -5.82 -24.02
CA SER A 22 -23.24 -4.57 -23.93
C SER A 22 -23.04 -3.82 -22.60
N ALA A 23 -22.89 -4.54 -21.49
CA ALA A 23 -22.59 -3.95 -20.19
C ALA A 23 -21.18 -3.35 -20.17
N ILE A 24 -20.19 -4.04 -20.72
CA ILE A 24 -18.81 -3.55 -20.80
C ILE A 24 -18.73 -2.31 -21.68
N ARG A 25 -19.34 -2.32 -22.87
CA ARG A 25 -19.42 -1.13 -23.74
C ARG A 25 -20.10 0.05 -23.05
N SER A 26 -21.05 -0.21 -22.17
CA SER A 26 -21.73 0.84 -21.41
C SER A 26 -20.84 1.38 -20.27
N CYS A 27 -20.02 0.55 -19.63
CA CYS A 27 -19.01 1.01 -18.66
C CYS A 27 -17.92 1.86 -19.33
N ILE A 28 -17.51 1.49 -20.55
CA ILE A 28 -16.57 2.29 -21.36
C ILE A 28 -17.17 3.65 -21.70
N ARG A 29 -18.43 3.68 -22.15
CA ARG A 29 -19.13 4.93 -22.52
C ARG A 29 -19.21 5.91 -21.35
N ASP A 30 -19.44 5.41 -20.15
CA ASP A 30 -19.56 6.23 -18.94
C ASP A 30 -18.20 6.68 -18.37
N GLY A 31 -17.08 6.25 -18.97
CA GLY A 31 -15.74 6.56 -18.49
C GLY A 31 -15.34 5.78 -17.23
N LEU A 32 -16.07 4.71 -16.87
CA LEU A 32 -15.72 3.85 -15.74
C LEU A 32 -14.46 3.01 -16.02
N VAL A 33 -14.27 2.62 -17.28
CA VAL A 33 -13.12 1.82 -17.73
C VAL A 33 -12.68 2.21 -19.13
N GLY A 34 -11.41 1.97 -19.44
CA GLY A 34 -10.82 2.24 -20.76
C GLY A 34 -10.20 3.64 -20.86
N THR A 35 -9.27 3.80 -21.80
CA THR A 35 -8.55 5.05 -21.99
C THR A 35 -9.35 6.04 -22.86
N PRO A 36 -9.53 7.31 -22.43
CA PRO A 36 -10.19 8.31 -23.24
C PRO A 36 -9.45 8.50 -24.58
N GLY A 37 -10.18 8.42 -25.70
CA GLY A 37 -9.64 8.73 -27.03
C GLY A 37 -9.09 7.54 -27.84
N THR A 38 -9.07 6.32 -27.32
CA THR A 38 -8.71 5.13 -28.12
C THR A 38 -9.95 4.44 -28.72
N VAL A 39 -9.95 4.20 -30.03
CA VAL A 39 -11.02 3.47 -30.73
C VAL A 39 -10.41 2.31 -31.56
N PRO A 40 -10.78 1.04 -31.30
CA PRO A 40 -11.67 0.60 -30.23
C PRO A 40 -10.98 0.76 -28.86
N ALA A 41 -11.77 1.08 -27.83
CA ALA A 41 -11.28 1.26 -26.47
C ALA A 41 -10.54 -0.02 -26.02
N GLN A 42 -9.27 0.14 -25.68
CA GLN A 42 -8.44 -0.93 -25.16
C GLN A 42 -8.49 -0.91 -23.64
N LEU A 43 -8.88 -2.05 -23.05
CA LEU A 43 -8.97 -2.23 -21.60
C LEU A 43 -7.64 -2.75 -21.05
N THR A 44 -7.26 -2.26 -19.89
CA THR A 44 -6.07 -2.66 -19.13
C THR A 44 -6.43 -3.68 -18.05
N PHE A 45 -5.42 -4.24 -17.37
CA PHE A 45 -5.66 -5.11 -16.20
C PHE A 45 -6.39 -4.37 -15.05
N ARG A 46 -6.12 -3.07 -14.89
CA ARG A 46 -6.84 -2.19 -13.95
C ARG A 46 -8.33 -2.12 -14.28
N ASP A 47 -8.66 -2.00 -15.57
CA ASP A 47 -10.05 -1.98 -16.03
C ASP A 47 -10.77 -3.31 -15.78
N LEU A 48 -10.09 -4.44 -15.98
CA LEU A 48 -10.66 -5.76 -15.67
C LEU A 48 -10.99 -5.90 -14.18
N SER A 49 -10.14 -5.35 -13.30
CA SER A 49 -10.39 -5.36 -11.85
C SER A 49 -11.63 -4.56 -11.49
N ALA A 50 -11.81 -3.36 -12.07
CA ALA A 50 -13.03 -2.58 -11.91
C ALA A 50 -14.28 -3.32 -12.45
N LEU A 51 -14.17 -4.01 -13.58
CA LEU A 51 -15.27 -4.81 -14.15
C LEU A 51 -15.63 -6.03 -13.28
N ARG A 52 -14.68 -6.63 -12.56
CA ARG A 52 -14.98 -7.68 -11.56
C ARG A 52 -15.83 -7.13 -10.42
N THR A 53 -15.54 -5.92 -9.98
CA THR A 53 -16.34 -5.23 -8.96
C THR A 53 -17.76 -4.95 -9.45
N VAL A 54 -17.91 -4.46 -10.69
CA VAL A 54 -19.23 -4.28 -11.32
C VAL A 54 -20.00 -5.60 -11.33
N LYS A 55 -19.33 -6.70 -11.73
CA LYS A 55 -19.95 -8.03 -11.78
C LYS A 55 -20.41 -8.49 -10.41
N ALA A 56 -19.57 -8.39 -9.38
CA ALA A 56 -19.89 -8.79 -8.03
C ALA A 56 -21.13 -8.06 -7.47
N LEU A 57 -21.26 -6.76 -7.77
CA LEU A 57 -22.41 -5.96 -7.35
C LEU A 57 -23.69 -6.33 -8.11
N VAL A 58 -23.58 -6.62 -9.41
CA VAL A 58 -24.72 -7.09 -10.21
C VAL A 58 -25.17 -8.47 -9.77
N ASP A 59 -24.23 -9.40 -9.49
CA ASP A 59 -24.53 -10.73 -8.98
C ASP A 59 -25.20 -10.67 -7.60
N ALA A 60 -24.91 -9.63 -6.81
CA ALA A 60 -25.58 -9.35 -5.55
C ALA A 60 -26.99 -8.72 -5.70
N GLY A 61 -27.51 -8.61 -6.92
CA GLY A 61 -28.87 -8.15 -7.22
C GLY A 61 -29.00 -6.66 -7.50
N LEU A 62 -27.90 -5.92 -7.65
CA LEU A 62 -27.95 -4.48 -7.90
C LEU A 62 -28.12 -4.17 -9.40
N PRO A 63 -29.00 -3.20 -9.77
CA PRO A 63 -29.21 -2.86 -11.17
C PRO A 63 -27.96 -2.19 -11.77
N LEU A 64 -27.45 -2.78 -12.86
CA LEU A 64 -26.24 -2.33 -13.56
C LEU A 64 -26.17 -0.81 -13.85
N PRO A 65 -27.25 -0.12 -14.28
CA PRO A 65 -27.19 1.33 -14.49
C PRO A 65 -26.86 2.12 -13.22
N ARG A 66 -27.32 1.67 -12.06
CA ARG A 66 -27.02 2.32 -10.77
C ARG A 66 -25.60 2.00 -10.31
N VAL A 67 -25.17 0.74 -10.44
CA VAL A 67 -23.79 0.32 -10.12
C VAL A 67 -22.78 1.16 -10.90
N ARG A 68 -22.99 1.34 -12.21
CA ARG A 68 -22.14 2.19 -13.06
C ARG A 68 -22.08 3.63 -12.56
N ARG A 69 -23.24 4.25 -12.32
CA ARG A 69 -23.32 5.65 -11.87
C ARG A 69 -22.58 5.88 -10.56
N GLU A 70 -22.75 5.00 -9.58
CA GLU A 70 -22.11 5.17 -8.27
C GLU A 70 -20.62 4.87 -8.31
N LEU A 71 -20.16 3.87 -9.07
CA LEU A 71 -18.73 3.62 -9.22
C LEU A 71 -18.01 4.76 -9.96
N VAL A 72 -18.63 5.37 -10.98
CA VAL A 72 -18.09 6.57 -11.63
C VAL A 72 -18.01 7.73 -10.63
N ARG A 73 -19.03 7.93 -9.80
CA ARG A 73 -19.00 8.96 -8.74
C ARG A 73 -17.85 8.73 -7.76
N ILE A 74 -17.67 7.49 -7.29
CA ILE A 74 -16.57 7.13 -6.39
C ILE A 74 -15.22 7.42 -7.07
N GLN A 75 -15.05 7.01 -8.32
CA GLN A 75 -13.82 7.24 -9.08
C GLN A 75 -13.46 8.72 -9.22
N LEU A 76 -14.46 9.61 -9.34
CA LEU A 76 -14.26 11.07 -9.38
C LEU A 76 -13.88 11.68 -8.03
N THR A 77 -14.13 10.96 -6.92
CA THR A 77 -13.76 11.40 -5.57
C THR A 77 -12.42 10.86 -5.08
N LEU A 78 -11.79 9.98 -5.86
CA LEU A 78 -10.49 9.40 -5.52
C LEU A 78 -9.35 10.39 -5.78
N PRO A 79 -8.32 10.42 -4.93
CA PRO A 79 -7.12 11.24 -5.16
C PRO A 79 -6.35 10.77 -6.41
N ASP A 80 -5.55 11.67 -6.99
CA ASP A 80 -4.81 11.40 -8.22
C ASP A 80 -3.92 10.15 -8.10
N GLY A 81 -4.13 9.19 -9.02
CA GLY A 81 -3.44 7.91 -9.04
C GLY A 81 -4.20 6.75 -8.41
N ALA A 82 -5.13 7.01 -7.47
CA ALA A 82 -5.91 5.97 -6.81
C ALA A 82 -6.93 5.32 -7.76
N SER A 83 -7.22 4.05 -7.53
CA SER A 83 -8.06 3.22 -8.40
C SER A 83 -9.18 2.52 -7.66
N LEU A 84 -10.31 2.27 -8.33
CA LEU A 84 -11.33 1.33 -7.83
C LEU A 84 -10.76 -0.07 -7.53
N ALA A 85 -9.64 -0.45 -8.16
CA ALA A 85 -8.94 -1.70 -7.89
C ALA A 85 -8.28 -1.75 -6.50
N GLU A 86 -8.05 -0.60 -5.87
CA GLU A 86 -7.48 -0.47 -4.52
C GLU A 86 -8.57 -0.40 -3.43
N LEU A 87 -9.84 -0.43 -3.85
CA LEU A 87 -11.02 -0.46 -2.99
C LEU A 87 -11.62 -1.87 -2.97
N THR A 88 -11.96 -2.35 -1.78
CA THR A 88 -12.84 -3.51 -1.56
C THR A 88 -14.29 -3.03 -1.56
N ILE A 89 -15.08 -3.42 -2.55
CA ILE A 89 -16.48 -3.00 -2.66
C ILE A 89 -17.36 -4.25 -2.60
N GLU A 90 -18.13 -4.42 -1.52
CA GLU A 90 -18.99 -5.58 -1.27
C GLU A 90 -20.46 -5.16 -1.16
N ALA A 91 -21.40 -6.03 -1.53
CA ALA A 91 -22.83 -5.81 -1.29
C ALA A 91 -23.34 -6.76 -0.20
N ARG A 92 -24.03 -6.23 0.83
CA ARG A 92 -24.70 -7.01 1.88
C ARG A 92 -26.07 -6.42 2.20
N GLY A 93 -27.13 -7.24 2.11
CA GLY A 93 -28.47 -6.87 2.56
C GLY A 93 -29.07 -5.63 1.87
N GLY A 94 -28.77 -5.41 0.58
CA GLY A 94 -29.23 -4.22 -0.17
C GLY A 94 -28.35 -2.97 0.00
N GLN A 95 -27.24 -3.07 0.74
CA GLN A 95 -26.26 -2.00 0.92
C GLN A 95 -24.93 -2.36 0.24
N VAL A 96 -24.24 -1.35 -0.30
CA VAL A 96 -22.87 -1.49 -0.85
C VAL A 96 -21.89 -0.88 0.13
N LEU A 97 -20.95 -1.70 0.61
CA LEU A 97 -19.89 -1.33 1.54
C LEU A 97 -18.58 -1.15 0.77
N VAL A 98 -17.98 0.02 0.86
CA VAL A 98 -16.66 0.33 0.28
C VAL A 98 -15.63 0.36 1.41
N ARG A 99 -14.54 -0.38 1.27
CA ARG A 99 -13.44 -0.54 2.25
C ARG A 99 -12.09 -0.49 1.52
N GLY A 100 -11.20 0.43 1.85
CA GLY A 100 -9.83 0.45 1.31
C GLY A 100 -9.48 1.76 0.58
N GLY A 101 -8.18 1.94 0.33
CA GLY A 101 -7.51 3.17 -0.12
C GLY A 101 -7.14 4.10 1.03
N GLN A 102 -5.91 4.62 1.11
CA GLN A 102 -5.54 5.72 2.02
C GLN A 102 -6.43 6.94 1.72
N LEU A 103 -7.57 7.02 2.41
CA LEU A 103 -8.45 8.18 2.45
C LEU A 103 -8.45 8.63 3.91
N ASP A 104 -7.66 9.66 4.19
CA ASP A 104 -7.61 10.31 5.50
C ASP A 104 -8.97 10.98 5.81
N ALA A 105 -9.64 10.48 6.86
CA ALA A 105 -10.83 11.03 7.55
C ALA A 105 -12.20 11.09 6.80
N PRO A 106 -13.28 11.42 7.53
CA PRO A 106 -14.21 10.50 8.19
C PRO A 106 -15.22 9.86 7.20
N LEU A 107 -14.80 8.85 6.44
CA LEU A 107 -15.72 7.97 5.70
C LEU A 107 -15.57 6.49 6.11
N CYS A 108 -14.63 6.21 7.02
CA CYS A 108 -14.48 4.92 7.68
C CYS A 108 -15.51 4.79 8.82
N GLY A 109 -16.75 4.65 8.41
CA GLY A 109 -17.91 4.35 9.23
C GLY A 109 -19.11 4.27 8.30
N GLN A 110 -19.21 3.16 7.55
CA GLN A 110 -20.30 2.90 6.59
C GLN A 110 -20.64 4.11 5.70
N LEU A 111 -20.00 4.22 4.54
CA LEU A 111 -20.61 4.95 3.43
C LEU A 111 -21.77 4.10 2.90
N ALA A 112 -22.89 4.13 3.60
CA ALA A 112 -24.15 3.67 3.06
C ALA A 112 -24.49 4.63 1.92
N LEU A 113 -24.30 4.19 0.68
CA LEU A 113 -24.89 4.88 -0.46
C LEU A 113 -26.39 5.02 -0.14
N PRO A 114 -26.96 6.25 -0.08
CA PRO A 114 -28.35 6.43 0.28
C PRO A 114 -29.21 5.79 -0.80
N PHE A 115 -29.68 4.58 -0.53
CA PHE A 115 -30.69 3.89 -1.32
C PHE A 115 -31.98 3.91 -0.51
N ASP A 116 -32.67 5.05 -0.52
CA ASP A 116 -34.08 5.06 -0.10
C ASP A 116 -34.87 4.20 -1.09
N PHE A 117 -35.33 3.05 -0.62
CA PHE A 117 -36.40 2.31 -1.29
C PHE A 117 -37.73 2.81 -0.72
N PRO A 118 -38.68 3.30 -1.54
CA PRO A 118 -40.07 3.27 -1.10
C PRO A 118 -40.45 1.81 -0.88
N ALA A 119 -41.01 1.51 0.28
CA ALA A 119 -41.51 0.19 0.63
C ALA A 119 -42.46 -0.30 -0.47
N ALA A 120 -42.20 -1.49 -1.00
CA ALA A 120 -43.19 -2.18 -1.81
C ALA A 120 -44.34 -2.64 -0.89
N GLU A 121 -45.54 -2.18 -1.24
CA GLU A 121 -46.83 -2.53 -0.61
C GLU A 121 -47.11 -4.06 -0.59
N PRO A 122 -48.02 -4.50 0.29
CA PRO A 122 -48.03 -5.83 0.90
C PRO A 122 -48.74 -6.86 0.02
N GLY A 123 -48.18 -8.07 -0.05
CA GLY A 123 -48.87 -9.17 -0.71
C GLY A 123 -47.97 -10.31 -1.18
N CYS A 124 -47.30 -10.99 -0.26
CA CYS A 124 -46.92 -12.40 -0.43
C CYS A 124 -46.66 -12.98 0.95
N GLY A 125 -47.70 -13.62 1.50
CA GLY A 125 -47.64 -14.33 2.77
C GLY A 125 -46.71 -15.53 2.68
N GLY A 126 -45.60 -15.44 3.40
CA GLY A 126 -44.97 -16.58 4.03
C GLY A 126 -44.75 -16.16 5.48
N ASP A 127 -45.33 -16.91 6.43
CA ASP A 127 -45.18 -16.61 7.86
C ASP A 127 -43.69 -16.52 8.21
N LEU A 128 -43.22 -15.30 8.41
CA LEU A 128 -41.90 -15.01 8.94
C LEU A 128 -41.92 -15.42 10.40
N ARG A 129 -41.39 -16.60 10.68
CA ARG A 129 -41.10 -17.01 12.05
C ARG A 129 -39.96 -16.13 12.55
N GLU A 130 -40.24 -15.26 13.51
CA GLU A 130 -39.21 -14.49 14.21
C GLU A 130 -38.19 -15.48 14.80
N LEU A 131 -36.96 -15.46 14.27
CA LEU A 131 -35.83 -16.02 14.98
C LEU A 131 -35.61 -15.14 16.21
N PRO A 132 -35.48 -15.71 17.42
CA PRO A 132 -35.21 -14.92 18.61
C PRO A 132 -33.96 -14.08 18.35
N ARG A 133 -34.06 -12.77 18.59
CA ARG A 133 -32.87 -11.90 18.64
C ARG A 133 -31.85 -12.64 19.51
N PRO A 134 -30.57 -12.73 19.10
CA PRO A 134 -29.54 -13.20 20.01
C PRO A 134 -29.74 -12.43 21.30
N SER A 135 -30.04 -13.15 22.38
CA SER A 135 -30.11 -12.57 23.71
C SER A 135 -28.87 -11.69 23.86
N GLU A 136 -29.00 -10.53 24.52
CA GLU A 136 -27.90 -9.69 25.01
C GLU A 136 -26.95 -10.44 25.96
N ALA A 137 -26.77 -11.76 25.81
CA ALA A 137 -25.57 -12.47 26.17
C ALA A 137 -24.41 -11.81 25.42
N ALA A 138 -23.83 -10.82 26.10
CA ALA A 138 -22.59 -10.11 25.83
C ALA A 138 -22.02 -10.43 24.45
N MET A 139 -22.20 -9.50 23.50
CA MET A 139 -21.29 -9.42 22.36
C MET A 139 -19.87 -9.66 22.91
N PRO A 140 -19.08 -10.59 22.34
CA PRO A 140 -17.68 -10.68 22.73
C PRO A 140 -17.12 -9.26 22.64
N PRO A 141 -16.39 -8.77 23.67
CA PRO A 141 -15.98 -7.38 23.72
C PRO A 141 -15.37 -7.04 22.37
N ALA A 142 -15.82 -5.93 21.78
CA ALA A 142 -15.26 -5.44 20.52
C ALA A 142 -13.74 -5.54 20.62
N VAL A 143 -13.12 -6.37 19.78
CA VAL A 143 -11.69 -6.61 19.84
C VAL A 143 -11.03 -5.25 19.83
N ALA A 144 -10.30 -4.92 20.91
CA ALA A 144 -9.71 -3.61 21.05
C ALA A 144 -8.89 -3.29 19.78
N PRO A 145 -9.00 -2.07 19.23
CA PRO A 145 -8.21 -1.69 18.06
C PRO A 145 -6.74 -1.97 18.35
N ALA A 146 -6.05 -2.60 17.40
CA ALA A 146 -4.69 -3.05 17.64
C ALA A 146 -3.77 -1.86 17.97
N THR A 147 -2.91 -2.03 18.99
CA THR A 147 -1.99 -0.99 19.45
C THR A 147 -0.82 -0.79 18.48
N ALA A 148 -0.06 0.29 18.64
CA ALA A 148 1.15 0.53 17.86
C ALA A 148 2.14 -0.66 17.98
N GLU A 149 2.33 -1.20 19.19
CA GLU A 149 3.20 -2.36 19.44
C GLU A 149 2.69 -3.61 18.74
N GLN A 150 1.37 -3.82 18.70
CA GLN A 150 0.80 -4.97 18.01
C GLN A 150 0.97 -4.86 16.49
N TRP A 151 0.86 -3.65 15.93
CA TRP A 151 1.18 -3.40 14.52
C TRP A 151 2.68 -3.56 14.23
N MET A 152 3.55 -3.08 15.12
CA MET A 152 5.00 -3.26 15.04
C MET A 152 5.39 -4.74 15.06
N ALA A 153 4.90 -5.50 16.04
CA ALA A 153 5.17 -6.94 16.15
C ALA A 153 4.64 -7.71 14.94
N ARG A 154 3.48 -7.32 14.42
CA ARG A 154 2.95 -7.88 13.18
C ARG A 154 3.85 -7.57 11.98
N ALA A 155 4.35 -6.33 11.87
CA ALA A 155 5.23 -5.94 10.78
C ALA A 155 6.53 -6.76 10.78
N LEU A 156 7.19 -6.87 11.93
CA LEU A 156 8.38 -7.70 12.13
C LEU A 156 8.16 -9.17 11.73
N HIS A 157 6.99 -9.74 12.03
CA HIS A 157 6.67 -11.12 11.63
C HIS A 157 6.48 -11.29 10.12
N LEU A 158 6.14 -10.22 9.41
CA LEU A 158 5.78 -10.26 8.00
C LEU A 158 6.93 -9.91 7.07
N GLU A 159 8.04 -9.32 7.54
CA GLU A 159 9.13 -8.81 6.70
C GLU A 159 9.57 -9.82 5.62
N ASP A 160 9.85 -11.06 6.00
CA ASP A 160 10.31 -12.11 5.06
C ASP A 160 9.17 -12.78 4.28
N ARG A 161 7.94 -12.72 4.80
CA ARG A 161 6.80 -13.54 4.31
C ARG A 161 5.91 -12.79 3.34
N ASP A 162 5.66 -11.52 3.67
CA ASP A 162 4.78 -10.62 2.95
C ASP A 162 5.28 -9.18 3.16
N PRO A 163 6.27 -8.75 2.36
CA PRO A 163 6.87 -7.41 2.50
C PRO A 163 5.86 -6.28 2.32
N VAL A 164 4.84 -6.50 1.47
CA VAL A 164 3.77 -5.52 1.25
C VAL A 164 2.94 -5.35 2.51
N ALA A 165 2.51 -6.45 3.14
CA ALA A 165 1.78 -6.40 4.41
C ALA A 165 2.65 -5.89 5.58
N ALA A 166 3.96 -6.13 5.55
CA ALA A 166 4.91 -5.59 6.55
C ALA A 166 4.99 -4.06 6.48
N ILE A 167 5.20 -3.49 5.29
CA ILE A 167 5.18 -2.03 5.05
C ILE A 167 3.87 -1.42 5.57
N ASP A 168 2.75 -2.07 5.27
CA ASP A 168 1.41 -1.65 5.67
C ASP A 168 1.19 -1.69 7.18
N ALA A 169 1.80 -2.65 7.86
CA ALA A 169 1.77 -2.78 9.32
C ALA A 169 2.69 -1.74 9.98
N TYR A 170 3.89 -1.49 9.45
CA TYR A 170 4.76 -0.41 9.92
C TYR A 170 4.11 0.96 9.79
N ARG A 171 3.49 1.27 8.64
CA ARG A 171 2.73 2.52 8.45
C ARG A 171 1.59 2.67 9.46
N ARG A 172 0.91 1.57 9.82
CA ARG A 172 -0.15 1.57 10.84
C ARG A 172 0.42 1.83 12.23
N SER A 173 1.55 1.21 12.57
CA SER A 173 2.28 1.48 13.81
C SER A 173 2.65 2.96 13.92
N LEU A 174 3.27 3.52 12.87
CA LEU A 174 3.74 4.91 12.83
C LEU A 174 2.61 5.93 12.83
N ARG A 175 1.42 5.62 12.31
CA ARG A 175 0.24 6.48 12.47
C ARG A 175 -0.23 6.59 13.91
N LEU A 176 -0.06 5.53 14.70
CA LEU A 176 -0.43 5.51 16.11
C LEU A 176 0.69 6.07 17.00
N ARG A 177 1.95 5.84 16.61
CA ARG A 177 3.15 6.27 17.31
C ARG A 177 4.21 6.74 16.30
N PRO A 178 4.19 8.01 15.88
CA PRO A 178 5.13 8.53 14.89
C PRO A 178 6.55 8.72 15.43
N ASP A 179 6.73 8.72 16.76
CA ASP A 179 7.99 8.89 17.49
C ASP A 179 8.76 7.57 17.70
N CYS A 180 8.40 6.50 16.97
CA CYS A 180 9.11 5.23 17.04
C CYS A 180 10.24 5.16 15.99
N THR A 181 11.46 5.51 16.39
CA THR A 181 12.66 5.48 15.52
C THR A 181 12.87 4.11 14.85
N GLU A 182 12.73 3.02 15.61
CA GLU A 182 12.90 1.66 15.09
C GLU A 182 11.92 1.33 13.96
N ALA A 183 10.66 1.76 14.08
CA ALA A 183 9.66 1.54 13.05
C ALA A 183 9.98 2.30 11.76
N TRP A 184 10.52 3.52 11.85
CA TRP A 184 11.01 4.27 10.69
C TRP A 184 12.20 3.60 10.02
N ILE A 185 13.17 3.09 10.80
CA ILE A 185 14.33 2.37 10.26
C ILE A 185 13.90 1.10 9.53
N ASN A 186 13.05 0.28 10.16
CA ASN A 186 12.59 -0.97 9.52
C ASN A 186 11.72 -0.69 8.29
N LEU A 187 10.83 0.31 8.34
CA LEU A 187 10.07 0.73 7.17
C LEU A 187 10.97 1.21 6.03
N GLY A 188 12.01 1.98 6.35
CA GLY A 188 13.01 2.44 5.37
C GLY A 188 13.75 1.27 4.71
N ARG A 189 14.13 0.25 5.49
CA ARG A 189 14.74 -0.98 4.99
C ARG A 189 13.81 -1.70 4.01
N MET A 190 12.53 -1.86 4.38
CA MET A 190 11.54 -2.49 3.49
C MET A 190 11.36 -1.73 2.17
N PHE A 191 11.39 -0.40 2.17
CA PHE A 191 11.34 0.38 0.93
C PHE A 191 12.61 0.25 0.09
N ALA A 192 13.79 0.21 0.70
CA ALA A 192 15.04 0.01 -0.01
C ALA A 192 15.05 -1.36 -0.72
N GLU A 193 14.63 -2.42 -0.03
CA GLU A 193 14.50 -3.77 -0.59
C GLU A 193 13.43 -3.87 -1.69
N ALA A 194 12.35 -3.08 -1.57
CA ALA A 194 11.32 -2.97 -2.59
C ALA A 194 11.75 -2.14 -3.83
N GLY A 195 12.96 -1.56 -3.82
CA GLY A 195 13.47 -0.75 -4.92
C GLY A 195 12.92 0.69 -4.95
N ASP A 196 12.42 1.20 -3.82
CA ASP A 196 12.00 2.59 -3.65
C ASP A 196 13.00 3.35 -2.74
N PRO A 197 14.15 3.78 -3.30
CA PRO A 197 15.15 4.51 -2.53
C PRO A 197 14.68 5.91 -2.08
N THR A 198 13.62 6.45 -2.69
CA THR A 198 13.08 7.76 -2.31
C THR A 198 12.32 7.64 -1.01
N ALA A 199 11.38 6.70 -0.93
CA ALA A 199 10.63 6.41 0.30
C ALA A 199 11.56 5.90 1.42
N ALA A 200 12.57 5.09 1.08
CA ALA A 200 13.57 4.64 2.04
C ALA A 200 14.32 5.81 2.68
N ARG A 201 14.79 6.76 1.85
CA ARG A 201 15.47 7.97 2.33
C ARG A 201 14.60 8.78 3.26
N GLU A 202 13.34 9.01 2.92
CA GLU A 202 12.39 9.76 3.77
C GLU A 202 12.21 9.10 5.14
N CYS A 203 12.12 7.77 5.17
CA CYS A 203 12.00 7.01 6.41
C CYS A 203 13.27 7.13 7.27
N PHE A 204 14.45 6.94 6.68
CA PHE A 204 15.71 7.08 7.42
C PHE A 204 15.98 8.52 7.87
N SER A 205 15.60 9.52 7.06
CA SER A 205 15.66 10.93 7.48
C SER A 205 14.73 11.20 8.67
N SER A 206 13.51 10.65 8.66
CA SER A 206 12.59 10.75 9.80
C SER A 206 13.18 10.08 11.06
N ALA A 207 13.83 8.93 10.91
CA ALA A 207 14.53 8.28 12.02
C ALA A 207 15.67 9.15 12.57
N VAL A 208 16.48 9.79 11.72
CA VAL A 208 17.55 10.71 12.14
C VAL A 208 17.01 11.98 12.78
N GLU A 209 15.86 12.50 12.34
CA GLU A 209 15.22 13.66 12.95
C GLU A 209 14.74 13.35 14.38
N LEU A 210 14.22 12.14 14.61
CA LEU A 210 13.78 11.67 15.93
C LEU A 210 14.95 11.32 16.84
N ASP A 211 15.94 10.61 16.31
CA ASP A 211 17.17 10.25 17.01
C ASP A 211 18.40 10.53 16.14
N PRO A 212 19.02 11.72 16.29
CA PRO A 212 20.25 12.06 15.59
C PRO A 212 21.45 11.18 15.97
N GLY A 213 21.33 10.39 17.05
CA GLY A 213 22.30 9.45 17.57
C GLY A 213 22.09 8.01 17.12
N ASP A 214 21.18 7.73 16.17
CA ASP A 214 21.01 6.38 15.64
C ASP A 214 22.03 6.08 14.53
N ALA A 215 23.01 5.22 14.81
CA ALA A 215 24.05 4.86 13.86
C ALA A 215 23.50 4.13 12.62
N THR A 216 22.46 3.30 12.79
CA THR A 216 21.87 2.49 11.73
C THR A 216 21.13 3.37 10.71
N ALA A 217 20.41 4.39 11.17
CA ALA A 217 19.73 5.35 10.31
C ALA A 217 20.73 6.16 9.46
N HIS A 218 21.83 6.65 10.08
CA HIS A 218 22.92 7.30 9.33
C HIS A 218 23.58 6.36 8.34
N TYR A 219 23.88 5.11 8.74
CA TYR A 219 24.45 4.12 7.83
C TYR A 219 23.57 3.89 6.60
N ASN A 220 22.27 3.69 6.79
CA ASN A 220 21.35 3.45 5.69
C ASN A 220 21.16 4.68 4.79
N LEU A 221 21.18 5.90 5.33
CA LEU A 221 21.26 7.13 4.50
C LEU A 221 22.55 7.17 3.67
N GLY A 222 23.66 6.71 4.23
CA GLY A 222 24.92 6.55 3.52
C GLY A 222 24.82 5.60 2.33
N VAL A 223 24.16 4.44 2.53
CA VAL A 223 23.90 3.46 1.46
C VAL A 223 23.06 4.08 0.35
N ILE A 224 21.94 4.71 0.70
CA ILE A 224 21.06 5.35 -0.29
C ILE A 224 21.77 6.48 -1.05
N ALA A 225 22.61 7.28 -0.38
CA ALA A 225 23.40 8.32 -1.02
C ALA A 225 24.47 7.76 -1.96
N GLN A 226 25.12 6.65 -1.57
CA GLN A 226 26.09 5.95 -2.40
C GLN A 226 25.45 5.38 -3.67
N ASP A 227 24.29 4.74 -3.56
CA ASP A 227 23.53 4.21 -4.70
C ASP A 227 23.05 5.33 -5.65
N ALA A 228 22.82 6.52 -5.10
CA ALA A 228 22.51 7.72 -5.87
C ALA A 228 23.75 8.43 -6.46
N CYS A 229 24.94 7.84 -6.38
CA CYS A 229 26.23 8.41 -6.79
C CYS A 229 26.56 9.77 -6.11
N LYS A 230 26.02 10.02 -4.91
CA LYS A 230 26.32 11.21 -4.09
C LYS A 230 27.40 10.89 -3.08
N GLU A 231 28.63 10.74 -3.58
CA GLU A 231 29.77 10.26 -2.77
C GLU A 231 30.03 11.12 -1.52
N ALA A 232 29.98 12.45 -1.64
CA ALA A 232 30.22 13.33 -0.50
C ALA A 232 29.19 13.13 0.64
N ASP A 233 27.91 12.99 0.28
CA ASP A 233 26.82 12.75 1.23
C ASP A 233 26.96 11.37 1.88
N ALA A 234 27.29 10.35 1.09
CA ALA A 234 27.53 9.00 1.58
C ALA A 234 28.67 8.96 2.60
N ILE A 235 29.81 9.58 2.29
CA ILE A 235 30.96 9.67 3.21
C ILE A 235 30.57 10.40 4.50
N ALA A 236 29.80 11.48 4.42
CA ALA A 236 29.37 12.23 5.59
C ALA A 236 28.49 11.37 6.52
N HIS A 237 27.51 10.66 5.96
CA HIS A 237 26.63 9.78 6.71
C HIS A 237 27.36 8.56 7.31
N TYR A 238 28.24 7.90 6.56
CA TYR A 238 29.02 6.79 7.11
C TYR A 238 29.99 7.22 8.20
N ARG A 239 30.62 8.40 8.06
CA ARG A 239 31.44 8.96 9.14
C ARG A 239 30.60 9.24 10.38
N ARG A 240 29.41 9.80 10.22
CA ARG A 240 28.51 10.05 11.34
C ARG A 240 28.08 8.75 12.03
N ALA A 241 27.75 7.71 11.26
CA ALA A 241 27.45 6.39 11.81
C ALA A 241 28.62 5.84 12.64
N LEU A 242 29.87 5.99 12.16
CA LEU A 242 31.07 5.53 12.87
C LEU A 242 31.49 6.41 14.07
N GLU A 243 31.11 7.68 14.09
CA GLU A 243 31.26 8.53 15.28
C GLU A 243 30.36 8.04 16.42
N ILE A 244 29.17 7.54 16.08
CA ILE A 244 28.17 7.02 17.02
C ILE A 244 28.52 5.60 17.43
N ASP A 245 28.71 4.70 16.45
CA ASP A 245 29.13 3.32 16.65
C ASP A 245 30.40 3.01 15.84
N PRO A 246 31.59 3.11 16.48
CA PRO A 246 32.85 2.77 15.84
C PRO A 246 33.00 1.29 15.48
N ARG A 247 32.09 0.40 15.90
CA ARG A 247 32.14 -1.04 15.62
C ARG A 247 31.28 -1.45 14.44
N LEU A 248 30.62 -0.50 13.76
CA LEU A 248 29.82 -0.78 12.58
C LEU A 248 30.71 -1.13 11.38
N ALA A 249 31.03 -2.43 11.26
CA ALA A 249 31.99 -2.94 10.30
C ALA A 249 31.61 -2.59 8.85
N GLU A 250 30.34 -2.68 8.52
CA GLU A 250 29.80 -2.41 7.19
C GLU A 250 30.05 -0.95 6.76
N ALA A 251 29.98 0.00 7.69
CA ALA A 251 30.29 1.41 7.40
C ALA A 251 31.79 1.60 7.08
N HIS A 252 32.68 0.86 7.75
CA HIS A 252 34.10 0.84 7.40
C HIS A 252 34.33 0.22 6.02
N TYR A 253 33.65 -0.88 5.69
CA TYR A 253 33.76 -1.47 4.36
C TYR A 253 33.32 -0.49 3.27
N ASN A 254 32.14 0.14 3.42
CA ASN A 254 31.61 1.07 2.41
C ASN A 254 32.50 2.31 2.24
N LEU A 255 33.03 2.88 3.34
CA LEU A 255 34.01 3.97 3.25
C LEU A 255 35.31 3.55 2.55
N ALA A 256 35.80 2.33 2.80
CA ALA A 256 37.00 1.84 2.13
C ALA A 256 36.78 1.77 0.61
N THR A 257 35.63 1.26 0.17
CA THR A 257 35.27 1.21 -1.25
C THR A 257 35.16 2.59 -1.88
N LEU A 258 34.52 3.55 -1.21
CA LEU A 258 34.41 4.92 -1.72
C LEU A 258 35.77 5.61 -1.84
N PHE A 259 36.65 5.48 -0.84
CA PHE A 259 37.99 6.07 -0.90
C PHE A 259 38.89 5.41 -1.95
N ASP A 260 38.72 4.11 -2.21
CA ASP A 260 39.44 3.43 -3.29
C ASP A 260 39.01 3.99 -4.65
N GLN A 261 37.71 4.20 -4.85
CA GLN A 261 37.15 4.77 -6.08
C GLN A 261 37.59 6.22 -6.33
N SER A 262 37.71 7.04 -5.27
CA SER A 262 38.24 8.42 -5.38
C SER A 262 39.76 8.52 -5.38
N GLY A 263 40.48 7.39 -5.24
CA GLY A 263 41.94 7.34 -5.30
C GLY A 263 42.67 7.69 -3.99
N ASP A 264 41.95 7.86 -2.87
CA ASP A 264 42.57 7.99 -1.55
C ASP A 264 42.88 6.59 -0.97
N SER A 265 43.89 5.94 -1.53
CA SER A 265 44.33 4.61 -1.10
C SER A 265 44.72 4.57 0.38
N ARG A 266 45.17 5.69 0.95
CA ARG A 266 45.55 5.75 2.37
C ARG A 266 44.32 5.67 3.27
N ALA A 267 43.25 6.38 2.95
CA ALA A 267 41.98 6.27 3.68
C ALA A 267 41.32 4.91 3.48
N ALA A 268 41.34 4.37 2.25
CA ALA A 268 40.82 3.04 1.95
C ALA A 268 41.49 1.95 2.81
N ILE A 269 42.84 1.94 2.86
CA ILE A 269 43.60 0.95 3.67
C ILE A 269 43.29 1.07 5.16
N ARG A 270 43.07 2.27 5.70
CA ARG A 270 42.70 2.42 7.12
C ARG A 270 41.36 1.74 7.40
N HIS A 271 40.34 2.05 6.61
CA HIS A 271 39.00 1.53 6.85
C HIS A 271 38.87 0.03 6.57
N ILE A 272 39.52 -0.51 5.54
CA ILE A 272 39.49 -1.96 5.29
C ILE A 272 40.19 -2.76 6.40
N ASN A 273 41.21 -2.17 7.05
CA ASN A 273 41.87 -2.81 8.19
C ASN A 273 40.97 -2.83 9.42
N GLU A 274 40.22 -1.76 9.70
CA GLU A 274 39.23 -1.76 10.79
C GLU A 274 38.09 -2.75 10.51
N TYR A 275 37.54 -2.78 9.30
CA TYR A 275 36.55 -3.80 8.90
C TYR A 275 37.04 -5.22 9.18
N ARG A 276 38.28 -5.54 8.78
CA ARG A 276 38.91 -6.86 9.01
C ARG A 276 39.14 -7.17 10.49
N LYS A 277 39.37 -6.17 11.34
CA LYS A 277 39.51 -6.38 12.79
C LYS A 277 38.17 -6.71 13.44
N LEU A 278 37.08 -6.11 12.97
CA LEU A 278 35.74 -6.30 13.52
C LEU A 278 35.06 -7.59 13.05
N THR A 279 35.51 -8.16 11.93
CA THR A 279 34.92 -9.36 11.29
C THR A 279 35.74 -10.64 11.45
N ARG A 280 36.85 -10.59 12.22
CA ARG A 280 37.71 -11.74 12.55
C ARG A 280 37.39 -12.29 13.93
#